data_AF-A0A133RXY5-F1
#
_entry.id   AF-A0A133RXY5-F1
#
_cell.length_a   1.000
_cell.length_b   1.000
_cell.length_c   1.000
_cell.angle_alpha   90.00
_cell.angle_beta   90.00
_cell.angle_gamma   90.00
#
_symmetry.space_group_name_H-M   'P 1'
#
loop_
_entity.id
_entity.type
_entity.pdbx_description
1 polymer ?
#
loop_
_entity_poly.entity_id
_entity_poly.type
_entity_poly.pdbx_seq_one_letter_code
_entity_poly.pdbx_strand_id
1 'polypeptide(L)'
;GTPGTRTVTTTYTVNPTDGNLIPHEGKPVIKPSTPTVVKVPAKDEVEYLKEGDDVVKKTTTYAVNVSTGALTPTEKNEVFKKDGAKSKVVVTPIHPSVRYEKDATKAKGEAKITVAGTPGTRTVTTTYTVNSTDGNLIPHEGKPVIKPSTPTVVRVPAKDEVEYLKEGDDVVKKTTTYAVNVSTGALTPTEKNEVFKKDGAKSKVVVTPIEPSIRYEKDATKAKG
;
A
#
# COMPACT_ATOMS: atom_id res chain seq x y z
N GLY A 1 48.48 28.52 40.64
CA GLY A 1 48.93 28.48 42.04
C GLY A 1 50.10 29.41 42.21
N THR A 2 50.42 29.74 43.46
CA THR A 2 51.59 30.53 43.83
C THR A 2 52.56 29.66 44.62
N PRO A 3 53.87 29.67 44.28
CA PRO A 3 54.87 28.97 45.08
C PRO A 3 54.85 29.45 46.53
N GLY A 4 55.08 28.52 47.46
CA GLY A 4 55.34 28.84 48.86
C GLY A 4 56.77 29.31 49.04
N THR A 5 57.06 29.93 50.17
CA THR A 5 58.42 30.35 50.55
C THR A 5 58.77 29.86 51.95
N ARG A 6 60.00 29.39 52.13
CA ARG A 6 60.57 29.05 53.43
C ARG A 6 61.78 29.93 53.67
N THR A 7 61.71 30.80 54.67
CA THR A 7 62.77 31.74 55.02
C THR A 7 63.39 31.33 56.35
N VAL A 8 64.71 31.13 56.38
CA VAL A 8 65.50 30.90 57.60
C VAL A 8 66.40 32.11 57.80
N THR A 9 66.39 32.70 58.98
CA THR A 9 67.27 33.82 59.34
C THR A 9 68.37 33.30 60.25
N THR A 10 69.62 33.36 59.79
CA THR A 10 70.79 32.99 60.61
C THR A 10 71.45 34.26 61.13
N THR A 11 71.45 34.46 62.44
CA THR A 11 72.21 35.53 63.10
C THR A 11 73.58 35.02 63.48
N TYR A 12 74.56 35.90 63.58
CA TYR A 12 75.93 35.51 63.93
C TYR A 12 76.38 36.30 65.15
N THR A 13 76.96 35.60 66.12
CA THR A 13 77.68 36.23 67.22
C THR A 13 79.16 36.28 66.87
N VAL A 14 79.75 37.48 66.91
CA VAL A 14 81.18 37.68 66.65
C VAL A 14 81.94 37.43 67.94
N ASN A 15 82.95 36.56 67.91
CA ASN A 15 83.87 36.39 69.02
C ASN A 15 84.81 37.61 69.07
N PRO A 16 84.80 38.41 70.16
CA PRO A 16 85.57 39.65 70.23
C PRO A 16 87.09 39.44 70.31
N THR A 17 87.55 38.22 70.57
CA THR A 17 88.98 37.91 70.73
C THR A 17 89.67 37.55 69.42
N ASP A 18 88.97 36.91 68.48
CA ASP A 18 89.54 36.40 67.23
C ASP A 18 88.73 36.75 65.96
N GLY A 19 87.57 37.41 66.12
CA GLY A 19 86.70 37.82 65.01
C GLY A 19 85.88 36.68 64.38
N ASN A 20 85.94 35.46 64.90
CA ASN A 20 85.20 34.33 64.35
C ASN A 20 83.69 34.49 64.54
N LEU A 21 82.91 34.02 63.55
CA LEU A 21 81.44 34.10 63.56
C LEU A 21 80.83 32.77 64.03
N ILE A 22 79.98 32.82 65.06
CA ILE A 22 79.19 31.68 65.52
C ILE A 22 77.75 31.85 65.00
N PRO A 23 77.27 30.99 64.09
CA PRO A 23 75.91 31.06 63.57
C PRO A 23 74.87 30.58 64.59
N HIS A 24 73.74 31.27 64.62
CA HIS A 24 72.52 30.92 65.33
C HIS A 24 71.36 30.94 64.34
N GLU A 25 70.89 29.76 63.95
CA GLU A 25 69.74 29.67 63.06
C GLU A 25 68.44 29.94 63.83
N GLY A 26 67.67 30.91 63.36
CA GLY A 26 66.32 31.17 63.81
C GLY A 26 65.33 30.14 63.27
N LYS A 27 64.14 30.10 63.87
CA LYS A 27 63.07 29.21 63.39
C LYS A 27 62.63 29.60 61.97
N PRO A 28 62.41 28.64 61.06
CA PRO A 28 61.95 28.92 59.71
C PRO A 28 60.56 29.58 59.73
N VAL A 29 60.39 30.62 58.92
CA VAL A 29 59.09 31.20 58.59
C VAL A 29 58.61 30.57 57.28
N ILE A 30 57.45 29.91 57.32
CA ILE A 30 56.86 29.22 56.17
C ILE A 30 55.64 29.98 55.69
N LYS A 31 55.65 30.39 54.43
CA LYS A 31 54.47 30.82 53.69
C LYS A 31 54.02 29.67 52.78
N PRO A 32 52.85 29.05 53.02
CA PRO A 32 52.41 27.91 52.23
C PRO A 32 52.15 28.30 50.78
N SER A 33 52.38 27.35 49.86
CA SER A 33 51.99 27.49 48.46
C SER A 33 50.47 27.44 48.32
N THR A 34 49.93 28.07 47.27
CA THR A 34 48.55 27.84 46.85
C THR A 34 48.49 26.85 45.69
N PRO A 35 47.53 25.90 45.68
CA PRO A 35 47.44 24.89 44.63
C PRO A 35 47.15 25.51 43.27
N THR A 36 47.61 24.85 42.20
CA THR A 36 47.21 25.19 40.83
C THR A 36 45.96 24.39 40.47
N VAL A 37 44.88 25.09 40.12
CA VAL A 37 43.65 24.46 39.65
C VAL A 37 43.73 24.31 38.13
N VAL A 38 43.65 23.07 37.65
CA VAL A 38 43.54 22.74 36.22
C VAL A 38 42.08 22.44 35.92
N LYS A 39 41.51 23.10 34.90
CA LYS A 39 40.14 22.83 34.45
C LYS A 39 40.17 21.77 33.36
N VAL A 40 39.59 20.60 33.64
CA VAL A 40 39.43 19.53 32.65
C VAL A 40 38.09 19.72 31.92
N PRO A 41 38.08 19.79 30.57
CA PRO A 41 36.83 19.84 29.81
C PRO A 41 36.12 18.48 29.90
N ALA A 42 34.88 18.47 30.39
CA ALA A 42 34.07 17.28 30.59
C ALA A 42 32.59 17.63 30.35
N LYS A 43 32.21 17.82 29.09
CA LYS A 43 30.83 18.13 28.73
C LYS A 43 30.04 16.83 28.64
N ASP A 44 28.90 16.77 29.32
CA ASP A 44 27.99 15.63 29.23
C ASP A 44 27.45 15.46 27.80
N GLU A 45 27.24 14.21 27.42
CA GLU A 45 26.73 13.82 26.12
C GLU A 45 25.29 13.31 26.24
N VAL A 46 24.47 13.68 25.27
CA VAL A 46 23.08 13.23 25.19
C VAL A 46 22.85 12.70 23.78
N GLU A 47 22.30 11.49 23.71
CA GLU A 47 21.95 10.82 22.47
C GLU A 47 20.54 10.25 22.57
N TYR A 48 19.79 10.27 21.47
CA TYR A 48 18.50 9.60 21.37
C TYR A 48 18.58 8.37 20.47
N LEU A 49 18.04 7.25 20.92
CA LEU A 49 18.12 5.96 20.26
C LEU A 49 16.72 5.35 20.13
N LYS A 50 16.56 4.47 19.14
CA LYS A 50 15.36 3.63 19.01
C LYS A 50 15.62 2.30 19.71
N GLU A 51 14.81 1.95 20.69
CA GLU A 51 14.87 0.65 21.38
C GLU A 51 13.50 -0.03 21.27
N GLY A 52 13.37 -1.01 20.38
CA GLY A 52 12.06 -1.53 20.00
C GLY A 52 11.20 -0.45 19.33
N ASP A 53 10.02 -0.18 19.90
CA ASP A 53 9.13 0.92 19.49
C ASP A 53 9.35 2.20 20.29
N ASP A 54 10.18 2.16 21.34
CA ASP A 54 10.45 3.28 22.22
C ASP A 54 11.57 4.17 21.69
N VAL A 55 11.49 5.46 22.02
CA VAL A 55 12.60 6.40 21.88
C VAL A 55 13.23 6.56 23.25
N VAL A 56 14.51 6.24 23.36
CA VAL A 56 15.28 6.28 24.61
C VAL A 56 16.30 7.40 24.53
N LYS A 57 16.37 8.21 25.58
CA LYS A 57 17.41 9.20 25.78
C LYS A 57 18.53 8.58 26.61
N LYS A 58 19.70 8.47 26.01
CA LYS A 58 20.96 8.09 26.65
C LYS A 58 21.70 9.35 27.06
N THR A 59 22.08 9.44 28.33
CA THR A 59 22.92 10.53 28.87
C THR A 59 24.19 9.94 29.43
N THR A 60 25.34 10.43 28.97
CA THR A 60 26.67 10.07 29.47
C THR A 60 27.24 11.25 30.24
N THR A 61 27.45 11.08 31.54
CA THR A 61 28.07 12.10 32.40
C THR A 61 29.49 11.71 32.74
N TYR A 62 30.35 12.70 32.96
CA TYR A 62 31.78 12.47 33.18
C TYR A 62 32.24 12.98 34.55
N ALA A 63 32.72 12.07 35.40
CA ALA A 63 33.36 12.42 36.67
C ALA A 63 34.87 12.58 36.48
N VAL A 64 35.45 13.67 36.99
CA VAL A 64 36.89 13.92 36.94
C VAL A 64 37.60 13.40 38.19
N ASN A 65 38.67 12.63 38.00
CA ASN A 65 39.55 12.21 39.08
C ASN A 65 40.44 13.39 39.50
N VAL A 66 40.34 13.79 40.77
CA VAL A 66 41.00 14.99 41.30
C VAL A 66 42.52 14.93 41.27
N SER A 67 43.13 13.74 41.37
CA SER A 67 44.59 13.60 41.41
C SER A 67 45.23 13.41 40.04
N THR A 68 44.49 12.89 39.06
CA THR A 68 45.04 12.51 37.74
C THR A 68 44.42 13.27 36.57
N GLY A 69 43.26 13.88 36.75
CA GLY A 69 42.48 14.49 35.68
C GLY A 69 41.76 13.49 34.76
N ALA A 70 41.85 12.18 35.03
CA ALA A 70 41.18 11.15 34.24
C ALA A 70 39.65 11.26 34.36
N LEU A 71 38.94 11.01 33.25
CA LEU A 71 37.48 11.03 33.20
C LEU A 71 36.91 9.61 33.35
N THR A 72 35.88 9.47 34.19
CA THR A 72 35.11 8.24 34.34
C THR A 72 33.69 8.49 33.83
N PRO A 73 33.25 7.84 32.72
CA PRO A 73 31.90 8.00 32.20
C PRO A 73 30.87 7.21 33.01
N THR A 74 29.65 7.73 33.13
CA THR A 74 28.48 7.03 33.68
C THR A 74 27.30 7.21 32.74
N GLU A 75 26.66 6.11 32.35
CA GLU A 75 25.52 6.12 31.41
C GLU A 75 24.19 5.98 32.14
N LYS A 76 23.18 6.73 31.69
CA LYS A 76 21.78 6.58 32.12
C LYS A 76 20.86 6.59 30.91
N ASN A 77 19.97 5.61 30.84
CA ASN A 77 18.92 5.51 29.82
C ASN A 77 17.57 5.86 30.42
N GLU A 78 16.77 6.63 29.69
CA GLU A 78 15.41 7.03 30.07
C GLU A 78 14.49 6.97 28.85
N VAL A 79 13.30 6.37 28.99
CA VAL A 79 12.31 6.35 27.92
C VAL A 79 11.78 7.76 27.69
N PHE A 80 12.15 8.35 26.55
CA PHE A 80 11.75 9.70 26.16
C PHE A 80 10.36 9.73 25.51
N LYS A 81 10.07 8.75 24.63
CA LYS A 81 8.75 8.56 24.03
C LYS A 81 8.41 7.07 24.00
N LYS A 82 7.44 6.67 24.82
CA LYS A 82 6.90 5.30 24.79
C LYS A 82 6.12 5.08 23.49
N ASP A 83 6.41 3.98 22.80
CA ASP A 83 5.88 3.56 21.51
C ASP A 83 5.97 4.65 20.42
N GLY A 84 6.87 5.63 20.60
CA GLY A 84 6.99 6.78 19.72
C GLY A 84 7.40 6.38 18.31
N ALA A 85 8.29 5.40 18.18
CA ALA A 85 8.81 4.90 16.91
C ALA A 85 8.05 3.67 16.40
N LYS A 86 6.85 3.39 16.94
CA LYS A 86 5.98 2.30 16.48
C LYS A 86 5.59 2.49 15.02
N SER A 87 5.71 1.43 14.24
CA SER A 87 5.38 1.48 12.81
C SER A 87 3.89 1.75 12.58
N LYS A 88 3.58 2.53 11.54
CA LYS A 88 2.20 2.86 11.15
C LYS A 88 1.82 2.06 9.91
N VAL A 89 0.69 1.36 9.97
CA VAL A 89 0.14 0.61 8.83
C VAL A 89 -1.12 1.30 8.34
N VAL A 90 -1.15 1.63 7.04
CA VAL A 90 -2.30 2.23 6.37
C VAL A 90 -2.80 1.23 5.33
N VAL A 91 -4.07 0.84 5.45
CA VAL A 91 -4.75 -0.06 4.52
C VAL A 91 -5.80 0.73 3.75
N THR A 92 -5.72 0.68 2.41
CA THR A 92 -6.69 1.30 1.51
C THR A 92 -7.42 0.19 0.72
N PRO A 93 -8.76 0.14 0.75
CA PRO A 93 -9.50 -0.85 -0.04
C PRO A 93 -9.39 -0.57 -1.54
N ILE A 94 -9.40 -1.63 -2.35
CA ILE A 94 -9.47 -1.57 -3.80
C ILE A 94 -10.81 -2.14 -4.22
N HIS A 95 -11.67 -1.31 -4.80
CA HIS A 95 -12.99 -1.76 -5.24
C HIS A 95 -12.88 -2.69 -6.47
N PRO A 96 -13.76 -3.71 -6.55
CA PRO A 96 -13.82 -4.57 -7.73
C PRO A 96 -14.29 -3.77 -8.94
N SER A 97 -13.70 -4.01 -10.11
CA SER A 97 -14.22 -3.50 -11.37
C SER A 97 -15.47 -4.28 -11.78
N VAL A 98 -16.31 -3.70 -12.65
CA VAL A 98 -17.47 -4.39 -13.22
C VAL A 98 -17.15 -4.82 -14.64
N ARG A 99 -17.44 -6.08 -14.96
CA ARG A 99 -17.30 -6.66 -16.31
C ARG A 99 -18.60 -7.32 -16.73
N TYR A 100 -19.00 -7.11 -17.98
CA TYR A 100 -20.18 -7.74 -18.56
C TYR A 100 -19.80 -8.92 -19.45
N GLU A 101 -20.59 -10.00 -19.36
CA GLU A 101 -20.41 -11.23 -20.14
C GLU A 101 -21.73 -11.71 -20.75
N LYS A 102 -21.65 -12.41 -21.88
CA LYS A 102 -22.83 -12.93 -22.58
C LYS A 102 -23.33 -14.16 -21.84
N ASP A 103 -24.61 -14.17 -21.50
CA ASP A 103 -25.30 -15.38 -21.09
C ASP A 103 -26.04 -15.96 -22.31
N ALA A 104 -25.42 -16.96 -22.94
CA ALA A 104 -25.99 -17.63 -24.10
C ALA A 104 -27.11 -18.64 -23.74
N THR A 105 -27.39 -18.84 -22.45
CA THR A 105 -28.39 -19.82 -22.00
C THR A 105 -29.78 -19.21 -21.86
N LYS A 106 -29.87 -17.89 -21.66
CA LYS A 106 -31.10 -17.14 -21.36
C LYS A 106 -31.53 -16.25 -22.51
N ALA A 107 -32.84 -16.14 -22.75
CA ALA A 107 -33.38 -15.31 -23.80
C ALA A 107 -33.12 -13.82 -23.52
N LYS A 108 -32.97 -13.03 -24.59
CA LYS A 108 -32.84 -11.57 -24.46
C LYS A 108 -34.04 -10.99 -23.73
N GLY A 109 -33.79 -10.12 -22.75
CA GLY A 109 -34.84 -9.48 -21.94
C GLY A 109 -35.10 -10.17 -20.59
N GLU A 110 -34.52 -11.35 -20.34
CA GLU A 110 -34.52 -11.94 -19.00
C GLU A 110 -33.65 -11.14 -18.00
N ALA A 111 -33.79 -11.47 -16.72
CA ALA A 111 -33.01 -10.87 -15.64
C ALA A 111 -31.50 -11.20 -15.76
N LYS A 112 -30.65 -10.19 -15.50
CA LYS A 112 -29.20 -10.35 -15.43
C LYS A 112 -28.79 -11.14 -14.17
N ILE A 113 -27.70 -11.89 -14.29
CA ILE A 113 -27.08 -12.58 -13.15
C ILE A 113 -25.81 -11.84 -12.77
N THR A 114 -25.67 -11.46 -11.50
CA THR A 114 -24.47 -10.80 -10.99
C THR A 114 -23.73 -11.72 -10.05
N VAL A 115 -22.45 -11.94 -10.33
CA VAL A 115 -21.51 -12.62 -9.44
C VAL A 115 -20.61 -11.55 -8.83
N ALA A 116 -20.71 -11.38 -7.51
CA ALA A 116 -19.96 -10.35 -6.80
C ALA A 116 -18.45 -10.63 -6.87
N GLY A 117 -17.69 -9.59 -7.23
CA GLY A 117 -16.25 -9.59 -7.10
C GLY A 117 -15.83 -9.44 -5.65
N THR A 118 -14.58 -9.77 -5.37
CA THR A 118 -13.95 -9.57 -4.06
C THR A 118 -13.13 -8.29 -4.05
N PRO A 119 -13.23 -7.45 -3.00
CA PRO A 119 -12.38 -6.28 -2.86
C PRO A 119 -10.91 -6.69 -2.65
N GLY A 120 -10.02 -5.89 -3.22
CA GLY A 120 -8.59 -5.97 -2.97
C GLY A 120 -8.15 -5.00 -1.86
N THR A 121 -6.87 -4.99 -1.54
CA THR A 121 -6.29 -4.05 -0.57
C THR A 121 -4.92 -3.56 -1.03
N ARG A 122 -4.60 -2.30 -0.69
CA ARG A 122 -3.26 -1.73 -0.78
C ARG A 122 -2.82 -1.38 0.63
N THR A 123 -1.70 -1.95 1.07
CA THR A 123 -1.16 -1.76 2.41
C THR A 123 0.18 -1.03 2.33
N VAL A 124 0.32 0.08 3.04
CA VAL A 124 1.57 0.84 3.18
C VAL A 124 1.99 0.79 4.65
N THR A 125 3.25 0.44 4.90
CA THR A 125 3.84 0.44 6.24
C THR A 125 4.89 1.53 6.33
N THR A 126 4.73 2.45 7.26
CA THR A 126 5.70 3.51 7.58
C THR A 126 6.48 3.10 8.81
N THR A 127 7.80 3.00 8.67
CA THR A 127 8.73 2.77 9.77
C THR A 127 9.38 4.08 10.18
N TYR A 128 9.99 4.12 11.37
CA TYR A 128 10.60 5.34 11.89
C TYR A 128 12.04 5.08 12.34
N THR A 129 12.95 5.97 11.96
CA THR A 129 14.27 6.10 12.58
C THR A 129 14.27 7.29 13.53
N VAL A 130 15.10 7.24 14.57
CA VAL A 130 15.24 8.33 15.56
C VAL A 130 16.45 9.19 15.18
N ASN A 131 16.27 10.50 15.16
CA ASN A 131 17.38 11.45 15.08
C ASN A 131 18.10 11.49 16.44
N SER A 132 19.40 11.19 16.44
CA SER A 132 20.18 11.04 17.66
C SER A 132 20.42 12.34 18.42
N THR A 133 20.23 13.51 17.80
CA THR A 133 20.45 14.81 18.43
C THR A 133 19.26 15.26 19.27
N ASP A 134 18.04 15.04 18.77
CA ASP A 134 16.82 15.65 19.31
C ASP A 134 15.68 14.66 19.61
N GLY A 135 15.83 13.38 19.23
CA GLY A 135 14.80 12.37 19.44
C GLY A 135 13.58 12.54 18.51
N ASN A 136 13.72 13.30 17.43
CA ASN A 136 12.68 13.41 16.40
C ASN A 136 12.64 12.16 15.53
N LEU A 137 11.44 11.83 15.06
CA LEU A 137 11.20 10.66 14.23
C LEU A 137 11.30 11.04 12.76
N ILE A 138 12.05 10.24 12.01
CA ILE A 138 12.18 10.37 10.57
C ILE A 138 11.39 9.20 9.95
N PRO A 139 10.27 9.47 9.25
CA PRO A 139 9.44 8.44 8.65
C PRO A 139 10.06 7.88 7.38
N HIS A 140 9.92 6.57 7.19
CA HIS A 140 10.31 5.85 5.97
C HIS A 140 9.12 5.02 5.49
N GLU A 141 8.53 5.43 4.37
CA GLU A 141 7.45 4.68 3.76
C GLU A 141 7.99 3.45 3.02
N GLY A 142 7.50 2.28 3.40
CA GLY A 142 7.76 1.04 2.70
C GLY A 142 7.03 0.96 1.37
N LYS A 143 7.49 0.06 0.49
CA LYS A 143 6.79 -0.24 -0.76
C LYS A 143 5.38 -0.78 -0.47
N PRO A 144 4.36 -0.36 -1.23
CA PRO A 144 3.01 -0.85 -1.02
C PRO A 144 2.90 -2.35 -1.33
N VAL A 145 2.20 -3.09 -0.47
CA VAL A 145 1.80 -4.47 -0.71
C VAL A 145 0.37 -4.47 -1.26
N ILE A 146 0.18 -5.03 -2.45
CA ILE A 146 -1.11 -5.04 -3.16
C ILE A 146 -1.69 -6.45 -3.17
N LYS A 147 -2.90 -6.59 -2.64
CA LYS A 147 -3.78 -7.74 -2.87
C LYS A 147 -4.81 -7.32 -3.93
N PRO A 148 -4.80 -7.91 -5.13
CA PRO A 148 -5.70 -7.49 -6.20
C PRO A 148 -7.18 -7.77 -5.86
N SER A 149 -8.08 -6.94 -6.40
CA SER A 149 -9.51 -7.24 -6.40
C SER A 149 -9.85 -8.23 -7.51
N THR A 150 -10.96 -8.96 -7.36
CA THR A 150 -11.56 -9.73 -8.46
C THR A 150 -12.77 -8.97 -8.99
N PRO A 151 -13.01 -8.95 -10.32
CA PRO A 151 -14.09 -8.17 -10.89
C PRO A 151 -15.46 -8.75 -10.52
N THR A 152 -16.45 -7.87 -10.36
CA THR A 152 -17.86 -8.23 -10.38
C THR A 152 -18.27 -8.56 -11.80
N VAL A 153 -18.82 -9.75 -12.01
CA VAL A 153 -19.25 -10.20 -13.33
C VAL A 153 -20.77 -10.09 -13.45
N VAL A 154 -21.24 -9.35 -14.45
CA VAL A 154 -22.65 -9.22 -14.78
C VAL A 154 -22.92 -9.95 -16.08
N ARG A 155 -23.65 -11.06 -16.00
CA ARG A 155 -24.06 -11.86 -17.15
C ARG A 155 -25.34 -11.28 -17.75
N VAL A 156 -25.26 -10.91 -19.02
CA VAL A 156 -26.35 -10.30 -19.80
C VAL A 156 -27.03 -11.39 -20.65
N PRO A 157 -28.33 -11.67 -20.42
CA PRO A 157 -29.12 -12.62 -21.22
C PRO A 157 -29.15 -12.22 -22.69
N ALA A 158 -28.65 -13.12 -23.54
CA ALA A 158 -28.43 -12.86 -24.95
C ALA A 158 -28.25 -14.16 -25.74
N LYS A 159 -29.10 -15.16 -25.49
CA LYS A 159 -29.16 -16.38 -26.31
C LYS A 159 -29.44 -16.02 -27.77
N ASP A 160 -28.73 -16.69 -28.67
CA ASP A 160 -28.89 -16.48 -30.10
C ASP A 160 -30.26 -16.98 -30.57
N GLU A 161 -30.86 -16.24 -31.48
CA GLU A 161 -32.21 -16.50 -31.99
C GLU A 161 -32.12 -17.09 -33.40
N VAL A 162 -32.97 -18.08 -33.67
CA VAL A 162 -33.03 -18.77 -34.97
C VAL A 162 -34.47 -18.77 -35.44
N GLU A 163 -34.70 -18.21 -36.62
CA GLU A 163 -36.00 -18.14 -37.28
C GLU A 163 -35.90 -18.77 -38.66
N TYR A 164 -36.99 -19.38 -39.13
CA TYR A 164 -37.10 -19.89 -40.49
C TYR A 164 -38.14 -19.07 -41.25
N LEU A 165 -37.70 -18.45 -42.35
CA LEU A 165 -38.49 -17.55 -43.17
C LEU A 165 -38.68 -18.18 -44.56
N LYS A 166 -39.81 -17.89 -45.20
CA LYS A 166 -40.04 -18.23 -46.61
C LYS A 166 -39.61 -17.04 -47.46
N GLU A 167 -38.72 -17.28 -48.42
CA GLU A 167 -38.28 -16.28 -49.41
C GLU A 167 -38.43 -16.90 -50.80
N GLY A 168 -39.50 -16.54 -51.51
CA GLY A 168 -39.92 -17.26 -52.72
C GLY A 168 -40.38 -18.69 -52.41
N ASP A 169 -39.79 -19.68 -53.08
CA ASP A 169 -39.97 -21.12 -52.78
C ASP A 169 -38.91 -21.68 -51.82
N ASP A 170 -37.89 -20.87 -51.47
CA ASP A 170 -36.81 -21.27 -50.59
C ASP A 170 -37.20 -21.07 -49.11
N VAL A 171 -36.68 -21.94 -48.25
CA VAL A 171 -36.72 -21.80 -46.78
C VAL A 171 -35.36 -21.26 -46.33
N VAL A 172 -35.35 -20.05 -45.78
CA VAL A 172 -34.16 -19.35 -45.29
C VAL A 172 -34.11 -19.43 -43.77
N LYS A 173 -32.97 -19.85 -43.22
CA LYS A 173 -32.68 -19.78 -41.79
C LYS A 173 -32.03 -18.43 -41.48
N LYS A 174 -32.72 -17.61 -40.69
CA LYS A 174 -32.20 -16.37 -40.12
C LYS A 174 -31.65 -16.66 -38.74
N THR A 175 -30.38 -16.34 -38.50
CA THR A 175 -29.74 -16.45 -37.18
C THR A 175 -29.32 -15.07 -36.69
N THR A 176 -29.83 -14.64 -35.54
CA THR A 176 -29.44 -13.39 -34.88
C THR A 176 -28.52 -13.71 -33.72
N THR A 177 -27.27 -13.27 -33.83
CA THR A 177 -26.25 -13.44 -32.79
C THR A 177 -26.05 -12.16 -32.00
N TYR A 178 -25.80 -12.28 -30.71
CA TYR A 178 -25.61 -11.13 -29.83
C TYR A 178 -24.19 -11.08 -29.28
N ALA A 179 -23.50 -9.94 -29.47
CA ALA A 179 -22.26 -9.62 -28.78
C ALA A 179 -22.53 -8.68 -27.60
N VAL A 180 -21.82 -8.86 -26.49
CA VAL A 180 -21.92 -7.98 -25.32
C VAL A 180 -20.70 -7.07 -25.23
N ASN A 181 -20.92 -5.79 -24.99
CA ASN A 181 -19.85 -4.86 -24.65
C ASN A 181 -19.39 -5.12 -23.21
N VAL A 182 -18.09 -5.39 -23.04
CA VAL A 182 -17.49 -5.83 -21.78
C VAL A 182 -17.55 -4.77 -20.67
N SER A 183 -17.62 -3.48 -21.00
CA SER A 183 -17.64 -2.38 -20.02
C SER A 183 -19.02 -1.79 -19.77
N THR A 184 -19.94 -1.85 -20.74
CA THR A 184 -21.28 -1.25 -20.64
C THR A 184 -22.41 -2.26 -20.55
N GLY A 185 -22.18 -3.51 -20.97
CA GLY A 185 -23.22 -4.52 -21.10
C GLY A 185 -24.18 -4.28 -22.26
N ALA A 186 -23.89 -3.34 -23.15
CA ALA A 186 -24.68 -3.09 -24.36
C ALA A 186 -24.62 -4.31 -25.29
N LEU A 187 -25.77 -4.68 -25.87
CA LEU A 187 -25.87 -5.78 -26.83
C LEU A 187 -25.82 -5.25 -28.26
N THR A 188 -24.97 -5.85 -29.09
CA THR A 188 -24.88 -5.59 -30.52
C THR A 188 -25.38 -6.83 -31.27
N PRO A 189 -26.54 -6.78 -31.94
CA PRO A 189 -27.04 -7.88 -32.76
C PRO A 189 -26.28 -7.98 -34.08
N THR A 190 -26.14 -9.19 -34.61
CA THR A 190 -25.62 -9.46 -35.96
C THR A 190 -26.46 -10.56 -36.58
N GLU A 191 -27.07 -10.27 -37.73
CA GLU A 191 -27.94 -11.19 -38.45
C GLU A 191 -27.18 -11.92 -39.56
N LYS A 192 -27.47 -13.21 -39.73
CA LYS A 192 -26.99 -14.04 -40.84
C LYS A 192 -28.14 -14.84 -41.42
N ASN A 193 -28.34 -14.72 -42.73
CA ASN A 193 -29.32 -15.50 -43.47
C ASN A 193 -28.60 -16.59 -44.28
N GLU A 194 -29.17 -17.78 -44.30
CA GLU A 194 -28.66 -18.93 -45.06
C GLU A 194 -29.82 -19.72 -45.65
N VAL A 195 -29.73 -20.11 -46.93
CA VAL A 195 -30.75 -20.97 -47.55
C VAL A 195 -30.65 -22.35 -46.91
N PHE A 196 -31.67 -22.71 -46.14
CA PHE A 196 -31.73 -23.99 -45.44
C PHE A 196 -32.32 -25.10 -46.31
N LYS A 197 -33.34 -24.77 -47.12
CA LYS A 197 -33.89 -25.66 -48.15
C LYS A 197 -34.22 -24.89 -49.41
N LYS A 198 -33.60 -25.28 -50.52
CA LYS A 198 -33.96 -24.76 -51.84
C LYS A 198 -35.27 -25.39 -52.30
N ASP A 199 -36.19 -24.59 -52.84
CA ASP A 199 -37.50 -25.01 -53.34
C ASP A 199 -38.37 -25.76 -52.32
N GLY A 200 -38.08 -25.61 -51.03
CA GLY A 200 -38.67 -26.40 -49.95
C GLY A 200 -40.12 -26.01 -49.59
N ALA A 201 -40.61 -24.87 -50.08
CA ALA A 201 -41.92 -24.31 -49.74
C ALA A 201 -42.81 -24.06 -50.98
N LYS A 202 -42.69 -24.91 -52.01
CA LYS A 202 -43.51 -24.86 -53.24
C LYS A 202 -45.00 -25.03 -52.95
N SER A 203 -45.81 -24.13 -53.50
CA SER A 203 -47.26 -24.20 -53.43
C SER A 203 -47.81 -25.40 -54.22
N LYS A 204 -48.71 -26.17 -53.62
CA LYS A 204 -49.43 -27.25 -54.32
C LYS A 204 -50.78 -26.74 -54.80
N VAL A 205 -50.97 -26.67 -56.12
CA VAL A 205 -52.28 -26.36 -56.73
C VAL A 205 -53.08 -27.65 -56.83
N VAL A 206 -54.24 -27.70 -56.17
CA VAL A 206 -55.19 -28.81 -56.29
C VAL A 206 -56.34 -28.33 -57.17
N VAL A 207 -56.47 -28.94 -58.35
CA VAL A 207 -57.62 -28.73 -59.23
C VAL A 207 -58.61 -29.84 -58.96
N THR A 208 -59.74 -29.52 -58.34
CA THR A 208 -60.87 -30.45 -58.20
C THR A 208 -61.77 -30.27 -59.42
N PRO A 209 -61.90 -31.28 -60.31
CA PRO A 209 -62.83 -31.21 -61.43
C PRO A 209 -64.25 -31.06 -60.88
N ILE A 210 -64.98 -30.08 -61.39
CA ILE A 210 -66.41 -29.93 -61.11
C ILE A 210 -67.15 -30.67 -62.22
N GLU A 211 -68.02 -31.61 -61.86
CA GLU A 211 -68.85 -32.30 -62.84
C GLU A 211 -69.77 -31.28 -63.54
N PRO A 212 -69.89 -31.32 -64.88
CA PRO A 212 -70.79 -30.43 -65.60
C PRO A 212 -72.23 -30.67 -65.16
N SER A 213 -72.98 -29.59 -64.91
CA SER A 213 -74.41 -29.71 -64.66
C SER A 213 -75.12 -30.21 -65.91
N ILE A 214 -75.67 -31.41 -65.85
CA ILE A 214 -76.49 -31.97 -66.93
C ILE A 214 -77.84 -31.24 -66.90
N ARG A 215 -78.11 -30.46 -67.95
CA ARG A 215 -79.43 -29.85 -68.19
C ARG A 215 -80.08 -30.60 -69.33
N TYR A 216 -81.19 -31.27 -69.05
CA TYR A 216 -82.01 -31.90 -70.08
C TYR A 216 -82.90 -30.84 -70.71
N GLU A 217 -82.69 -30.54 -71.98
CA GLU A 217 -83.60 -29.73 -72.79
C GLU A 217 -84.57 -30.66 -73.53
N LYS A 218 -85.84 -30.26 -73.59
CA LYS A 218 -86.86 -31.02 -74.30
C LYS A 218 -86.66 -30.84 -75.81
N ASP A 219 -86.25 -31.91 -76.48
CA ASP A 219 -86.25 -31.97 -77.95
C ASP A 219 -87.70 -32.15 -78.44
N ALA A 220 -88.30 -31.05 -78.91
CA ALA A 220 -89.66 -31.04 -79.43
C ALA A 220 -89.78 -31.63 -80.86
N THR A 221 -88.65 -31.98 -81.49
CA THR A 221 -88.61 -32.46 -82.88
C THR A 221 -88.57 -33.98 -83.01
N LYS A 222 -88.43 -34.70 -81.87
CA LYS A 222 -88.31 -36.16 -81.85
C LYS A 222 -89.46 -36.80 -81.06
N ALA A 223 -90.13 -37.79 -81.65
CA ALA A 223 -91.09 -38.61 -80.92
C ALA A 223 -90.37 -39.49 -79.88
N LYS A 224 -91.04 -39.77 -78.75
CA LYS A 224 -90.50 -40.62 -77.68
C LYS A 224 -90.24 -42.03 -78.25
N GLY A 225 -88.96 -42.41 -78.32
CA GLY A 225 -88.52 -43.78 -78.60
C GLY A 225 -88.44 -44.61 -77.32
#